data_AF-A0A916M0R1-F1
#
_entry.id   AF-A0A916M0R1-F1
#
_cell.length_a   1.000
_cell.length_b   1.000
_cell.length_c   1.000
_cell.angle_alpha   90.00
_cell.angle_beta   90.00
_cell.angle_gamma   90.00
#
_symmetry.space_group_name_H-M   'P 1'
#
loop_
_entity.id
_entity.type
_entity.pdbx_description
1 polymer ?
#
loop_
_entity_poly.entity_id
_entity_poly.type
_entity_poly.pdbx_seq_one_letter_code
_entity_poly.pdbx_strand_id
1 'polypeptide(L)' 'MIVRRRTWFYRLAGQNFAHAVTFRIPVTAARVREALRHSVGVPIELWGRSAW' A
#
# COMPACT_ATOMS: atom_id res chain seq x y z
N MET A 1 13.65 10.74 5.02
CA MET A 1 13.92 9.30 5.16
C MET A 1 12.94 8.53 4.28
N ILE A 2 13.42 7.75 3.30
CA ILE A 2 12.55 6.95 2.42
C ILE A 2 12.22 5.63 3.12
N VAL A 3 10.95 5.46 3.50
CA VAL A 3 10.48 4.23 4.16
C VAL A 3 10.21 3.15 3.13
N ARG A 4 10.88 2.00 3.28
CA ARG A 4 10.65 0.79 2.47
C ARG A 4 10.05 -0.29 3.36
N ARG A 5 8.91 -0.84 2.97
CA ARG A 5 8.20 -1.91 3.70
C ARG A 5 7.72 -2.98 2.73
N ARG A 6 7.65 -4.22 3.21
CA ARG A 6 7.09 -5.34 2.44
C ARG A 6 5.58 -5.31 2.41
N THR A 7 4.94 -5.05 3.56
CA THR A 7 3.48 -5.04 3.68
C THR A 7 2.96 -3.63 3.85
N TRP A 8 1.94 -3.31 3.06
CA TRP A 8 1.23 -2.04 3.04
C TRP A 8 -0.26 -2.28 3.15
N PHE A 9 -0.95 -1.32 3.76
CA PHE A 9 -2.40 -1.31 3.85
C PHE A 9 -2.94 -0.19 2.98
N TYR A 10 -4.01 -0.47 2.25
CA TYR A 10 -4.65 0.50 1.38
C TYR A 10 -6.16 0.41 1.50
N ARG A 11 -6.85 1.50 1.15
CA ARG A 11 -8.30 1.55 1.03
C ARG A 11 -8.66 2.23 -0.28
N LEU A 12 -9.62 1.66 -1.02
CA LEU A 12 -10.21 2.30 -2.20
C LEU A 12 -11.44 3.12 -1.81
N ALA A 13 -11.81 4.07 -2.67
CA ALA A 13 -13.05 4.82 -2.48
C ALA A 13 -14.26 3.87 -2.49
N GLY A 14 -15.14 4.01 -1.50
CA GLY A 14 -16.33 3.15 -1.33
C GLY A 14 -16.07 1.81 -0.62
N GLN A 15 -14.83 1.49 -0.24
CA GLN A 15 -14.55 0.32 0.59
C GLN A 15 -14.66 0.64 2.09
N ASN A 16 -15.38 -0.20 2.82
CA ASN A 16 -15.52 -0.08 4.28
C ASN A 16 -14.29 -0.60 5.04
N PHE A 17 -13.52 -1.51 4.45
CA PHE A 17 -12.39 -2.17 5.11
C PHE A 17 -11.06 -1.86 4.41
N ALA A 18 -9.99 -1.90 5.18
CA ALA A 18 -8.63 -1.81 4.67
C ALA A 18 -8.18 -3.16 4.12
N HIS A 19 -7.46 -3.12 3.00
CA HIS A 19 -6.83 -4.28 2.39
C HIS A 19 -5.33 -4.26 2.62
N ALA A 20 -4.72 -5.44 2.67
CA ALA A 20 -3.27 -5.59 2.79
C ALA A 20 -2.67 -6.06 1.46
N VAL A 21 -1.53 -5.48 1.08
CA VAL A 21 -0.70 -5.93 -0.04
C VAL A 21 0.71 -6.19 0.45
N THR A 22 1.26 -7.35 0.11
CA THR A 22 2.60 -7.76 0.50
C THR A 22 3.48 -7.97 -0.73
N PHE A 23 4.65 -7.36 -0.73
CA PHE A 23 5.65 -7.43 -1.79
C PHE A 23 6.81 -8.34 -1.38
N ARG A 24 7.38 -9.06 -2.36
CA ARG A 24 8.55 -9.92 -2.15
C ARG A 24 9.77 -9.13 -1.66
N ILE A 25 9.96 -7.92 -2.18
CA ILE A 25 11.01 -6.99 -1.77
C ILE A 25 10.40 -5.79 -1.03
N PRO A 26 11.12 -5.17 -0.07
CA PRO A 26 10.65 -3.94 0.55
C PRO A 26 10.51 -2.81 -0.50
N VAL A 27 9.31 -2.24 -0.61
CA VAL A 27 9.00 -1.18 -1.57
C VAL A 27 8.58 0.10 -0.86
N THR A 28 8.77 1.22 -1.54
CA THR A 28 8.33 2.55 -1.09
C THR A 28 6.84 2.76 -1.33
N ALA A 29 6.21 3.67 -0.59
CA ALA A 29 4.81 4.06 -0.81
C ALA A 29 4.50 4.44 -2.27
N ALA A 30 5.42 5.12 -2.96
CA ALA A 30 5.25 5.50 -4.37
C ALA A 30 5.09 4.28 -5.29
N ARG A 31 6.00 3.31 -5.18
CA ARG A 31 5.92 2.03 -5.89
C ARG A 31 4.65 1.23 -5.57
N VAL A 32 4.20 1.26 -4.32
CA VAL A 32 2.95 0.60 -3.93
C VAL A 32 1.76 1.27 -4.61
N ARG A 33 1.70 2.60 -4.62
CA ARG A 33 0.63 3.36 -5.27
C ARG A 33 0.59 3.10 -6.79
N GLU A 34 1.75 3.03 -7.43
CA GLU A 34 1.86 2.65 -8.85
C GLU A 34 1.33 1.23 -9.08
N ALA A 35 1.77 0.25 -8.28
CA ALA A 35 1.31 -1.14 -8.40
C ALA A 35 -0.21 -1.26 -8.18
N LEU A 36 -0.77 -0.54 -7.20
CA LEU A 36 -2.21 -0.51 -6.94
C LEU A 36 -2.97 0.12 -8.11
N ARG A 37 -2.47 1.23 -8.67
CA ARG A 37 -3.10 1.89 -9.84
C ARG A 37 -3.26 0.96 -11.03
N HIS A 38 -2.29 0.08 -11.27
CA HIS A 38 -2.31 -0.88 -12.38
C HIS A 38 -3.12 -2.15 -12.11
N SER A 39 -3.50 -2.43 -10.86
CA SER A 39 -4.16 -3.68 -10.48
C SER A 39 -5.60 -3.49 -9.99
N VAL A 40 -5.79 -2.61 -9.00
CA VAL A 40 -7.06 -2.42 -8.30
C VAL A 40 -7.60 -0.99 -8.35
N GLY A 41 -6.80 -0.05 -8.84
CA GLY A 41 -7.17 1.36 -8.97
C GLY A 41 -6.40 2.28 -8.00
N VAL A 42 -6.86 3.54 -7.91
CA VAL A 42 -6.19 4.57 -7.11
C VAL A 42 -6.67 4.50 -5.66
N PRO A 43 -5.79 4.19 -4.69
CA PRO A 43 -6.17 4.16 -3.28
C PRO A 43 -6.37 5.59 -2.73
N ILE A 44 -7.42 5.76 -1.91
CA ILE A 44 -7.66 7.01 -1.16
C ILE A 44 -6.74 7.10 0.05
N GLU A 45 -6.40 5.96 0.64
CA GLU A 45 -5.49 5.87 1.77
C GLU A 45 -4.45 4.78 1.54
N LEU A 46 -3.23 5.04 1.99
CA LEU A 46 -2.10 4.13 1.93
C LEU A 46 -1.22 4.34 3.17
N TRP A 47 -1.02 3.30 3.96
CA TRP A 47 -0.16 3.35 5.13
C TRP A 47 0.66 2.06 5.30
N GLY A 48 1.82 2.19 5.93
CA GLY A 48 2.66 1.06 6.28
C GLY A 48 2.44 0.67 7.74
N ARG A 49 2.39 -0.62 8.05
CA ARG A 49 2.44 -1.06 9.45
C ARG A 49 3.85 -0.83 9.98
N SER A 50 3.98 -0.07 11.05
CA SER A 50 5.21 -0.02 11.83
C SER A 50 5.42 -1.39 12.48
N ALA A 51 6.53 -2.04 12.17
CA ALA A 51 7.01 -3.13 13.00
C ALA A 51 7.43 -2.45 14.32
N TRP A 52 6.75 -2.82 15.40
CA TRP A 52 7.19 -2.52 16.76
C TRP A 52 8.46 -3.30 17.05
#